data_AF-A0A2N2CJQ9-F1
#
_entry.id   AF-A0A2N2CJQ9-F1
#
_cell.length_a   1.000
_cell.length_b   1.000
_cell.length_c   1.000
_cell.angle_alpha   90.00
_cell.angle_beta   90.00
_cell.angle_gamma   90.00
#
_symmetry.space_group_name_H-M   'P 1'
#
loop_
_entity.id
_entity.type
_entity.pdbx_description
1 polymer ?
#
loop_
_entity_poly.entity_id
_entity_poly.type
_entity_poly.pdbx_seq_one_letter_code
_entity_poly.pdbx_strand_id
1 'polypeptide(L)'
;MKIVFKYTKLGKLKFISHLDNLRVLQRALRRTGIMAKYSEGFNPHPKLSIAYPLSLGVESIGEIAEVEVIDDINISEFIDKMNKCLPDGMAITEASEYTDNRAVPSMVCSQVYQFILSHNDQDSVDATINSLKELLDNDYMIIREKKKKNK
;
A
#
# COMPACT_ATOMS: atom_id res chain seq x y z
N MET A 1 -9.79 13.15 13.92
CA MET A 1 -9.56 11.69 14.06
C MET A 1 -8.48 11.23 13.09
N LYS A 2 -7.69 10.20 13.41
CA LYS A 2 -6.76 9.53 12.48
C LYS A 2 -7.32 8.15 12.13
N ILE A 3 -7.39 7.83 10.84
CA ILE A 3 -7.89 6.55 10.33
C ILE A 3 -6.73 5.83 9.65
N VAL A 4 -6.57 4.54 9.95
CA VAL A 4 -5.70 3.62 9.20
C VAL A 4 -6.58 2.68 8.41
N PHE A 5 -6.22 2.43 7.16
CA PHE A 5 -7.01 1.58 6.28
C PHE A 5 -6.14 0.71 5.38
N LYS A 6 -6.67 -0.47 5.08
CA LYS A 6 -6.11 -1.45 4.16
C LYS A 6 -6.83 -1.39 2.83
N TYR A 7 -6.09 -1.30 1.74
CA TYR A 7 -6.67 -1.21 0.40
C TYR A 7 -5.97 -2.10 -0.62
N THR A 8 -6.70 -2.42 -1.69
CA THR A 8 -6.20 -3.19 -2.82
C THR A 8 -5.66 -2.27 -3.92
N LYS A 9 -4.72 -2.78 -4.71
CA LYS A 9 -4.15 -2.13 -5.90
C LYS A 9 -3.92 -3.21 -6.95
N LEU A 10 -4.89 -3.39 -7.84
CA LEU A 10 -4.99 -4.51 -8.76
C LEU A 10 -5.12 -4.05 -10.22
N GLY A 11 -4.87 -4.98 -11.15
CA GLY A 11 -5.00 -4.79 -12.57
C GLY A 11 -4.07 -3.70 -13.10
N LYS A 12 -4.63 -2.78 -13.90
CA LYS A 12 -3.86 -1.70 -14.54
C LYS A 12 -3.24 -0.74 -13.52
N LEU A 13 -3.75 -0.68 -12.29
CA LEU A 13 -3.20 0.17 -11.23
C LEU A 13 -1.82 -0.29 -10.77
N LYS A 14 -1.36 -1.50 -11.12
CA LYS A 14 0.03 -1.91 -10.88
C LYS A 14 1.06 -1.00 -11.57
N PHE A 15 0.66 -0.30 -12.63
CA PHE A 15 1.54 0.56 -13.44
C PHE A 15 1.53 2.04 -13.07
N ILE A 16 0.89 2.43 -11.96
CA ILE A 16 0.97 3.82 -11.48
C ILE A 16 2.10 3.96 -10.46
N SER A 17 2.75 5.13 -10.45
CA SER A 17 3.79 5.45 -9.47
C SER A 17 3.23 5.59 -8.06
N HIS A 18 4.10 5.59 -7.05
CA HIS A 18 3.69 5.88 -5.67
C HIS A 18 2.96 7.23 -5.54
N LEU A 19 3.46 8.28 -6.20
CA LEU A 19 2.83 9.61 -6.16
C LEU A 19 1.46 9.61 -6.83
N ASP A 20 1.29 8.84 -7.91
CA ASP A 20 0.00 8.71 -8.56
C ASP A 20 -1.00 7.91 -7.73
N ASN A 21 -0.55 6.87 -7.04
CA ASN A 21 -1.36 6.15 -6.05
C ASN A 21 -1.86 7.11 -4.95
N LEU A 22 -0.95 7.91 -4.39
CA LEU A 22 -1.30 8.93 -3.40
C LEU A 22 -2.32 9.94 -3.95
N ARG A 23 -2.12 10.41 -5.19
CA ARG A 23 -3.05 11.33 -5.85
C ARG A 23 -4.42 10.72 -6.08
N VAL A 24 -4.50 9.42 -6.41
CA VAL A 24 -5.78 8.70 -6.54
C VAL A 24 -6.52 8.71 -5.21
N LEU A 25 -5.86 8.31 -4.12
CA LEU A 25 -6.45 8.31 -2.78
C LEU A 25 -6.91 9.72 -2.35
N GLN A 26 -6.07 10.74 -2.56
CA GLN A 26 -6.41 12.13 -2.25
C GLN A 26 -7.59 12.65 -3.10
N ARG A 27 -7.65 12.30 -4.39
CA ARG A 27 -8.78 12.67 -5.25
C ARG A 27 -10.06 11.98 -4.85
N ALA A 28 -10.01 10.69 -4.51
CA ALA A 28 -11.15 9.94 -4.01
C ALA A 28 -11.66 10.56 -2.70
N LEU A 29 -10.76 10.83 -1.74
CA LEU A 29 -11.08 11.49 -0.47
C LEU A 29 -11.75 12.86 -0.68
N ARG A 30 -11.27 13.68 -1.61
CA ARG A 30 -11.94 14.96 -1.91
C ARG A 30 -13.35 14.78 -2.48
N ARG A 31 -13.59 13.72 -3.26
CA ARG A 31 -14.91 13.43 -3.86
C ARG A 31 -15.93 12.91 -2.86
N THR A 32 -15.49 12.37 -1.72
CA THR A 32 -16.40 11.88 -0.67
C THR A 32 -17.07 13.01 0.14
N GLY A 33 -16.49 14.22 0.10
CA GLY A 33 -16.88 15.33 0.98
C GLY A 33 -16.36 15.19 2.41
N ILE A 34 -15.56 14.16 2.73
CA ILE A 34 -14.95 14.01 4.06
C ILE A 34 -13.91 15.10 4.27
N MET A 35 -14.04 15.83 5.38
CA MET A 35 -13.14 16.93 5.71
C MET A 35 -11.80 16.42 6.20
N ALA A 36 -10.81 16.34 5.32
CA ALA A 36 -9.44 15.98 5.65
C ALA A 36 -8.72 17.11 6.39
N LYS A 37 -7.80 16.77 7.30
CA LYS A 37 -6.79 17.73 7.77
C LYS A 37 -5.74 17.94 6.69
N TYR A 38 -5.21 19.15 6.62
CA TYR A 38 -4.20 19.53 5.64
C TYR A 38 -2.84 19.80 6.30
N SER A 39 -1.78 19.66 5.52
CA SER A 39 -0.43 20.11 5.93
C SER A 39 -0.36 21.64 5.99
N GLU A 40 0.49 22.16 6.88
CA GLU A 40 0.64 23.60 7.17
C GLU A 40 1.69 24.30 6.27
N GLY A 41 2.14 23.63 5.20
CA GLY A 41 3.16 24.15 4.29
C GLY A 41 2.61 25.04 3.17
N PHE A 42 3.52 25.57 2.34
CA PHE A 42 3.20 26.41 1.17
C PHE A 42 2.29 25.74 0.13
N ASN A 43 2.21 24.41 0.13
CA ASN A 43 1.30 23.62 -0.73
C ASN A 43 0.50 22.64 0.14
N PRO A 44 -0.60 23.10 0.75
CA PRO A 44 -1.40 22.29 1.65
C PRO A 44 -1.98 21.10 0.87
N HIS A 45 -1.70 19.91 1.39
CA HIS A 45 -2.24 18.65 0.89
C HIS A 45 -2.89 17.90 2.05
N PRO A 46 -3.91 17.06 1.79
CA PRO A 46 -4.47 16.21 2.82
C PRO A 46 -3.34 15.43 3.52
N LYS A 47 -3.39 15.38 4.85
CA LYS A 47 -2.52 14.54 5.68
C LYS A 47 -2.91 13.08 5.46
N LEU A 48 -2.53 12.56 4.30
CA LEU A 48 -2.74 11.20 3.84
C LEU A 48 -1.37 10.64 3.44
N SER A 49 -1.02 9.48 3.94
CA SER A 49 0.26 8.83 3.64
C SER A 49 0.06 7.31 3.44
N ILE A 50 0.99 6.68 2.72
CA ILE A 50 1.02 5.23 2.50
C ILE A 50 2.20 4.68 3.30
N ALA A 51 1.98 3.64 4.11
CA ALA A 51 2.96 3.16 5.05
C ALA A 51 4.19 2.54 4.36
N TYR A 52 3.95 1.68 3.37
CA TYR A 52 4.97 1.02 2.56
C TYR A 52 4.53 0.99 1.11
N PRO A 53 5.10 1.83 0.24
CA PRO A 53 4.70 1.86 -1.16
C PRO A 53 5.30 0.68 -1.94
N LEU A 54 4.45 -0.02 -2.68
CA LEU A 54 4.90 -1.03 -3.65
C LEU A 54 5.74 -0.47 -4.79
N SER A 55 6.63 -1.33 -5.29
CA SER A 55 7.29 -1.12 -6.57
C SER A 55 6.30 -1.12 -7.74
N LEU A 56 6.70 -0.44 -8.82
CA LEU A 56 5.94 -0.44 -10.07
C LEU A 56 5.82 -1.87 -10.63
N GLY A 57 4.65 -2.18 -11.19
CA GLY A 57 4.37 -3.49 -11.79
C GLY A 57 3.84 -4.54 -10.82
N VAL A 58 3.78 -4.23 -9.52
CA VAL A 58 3.31 -5.15 -8.48
C VAL A 58 1.87 -4.81 -8.07
N GLU A 59 1.06 -5.86 -7.95
CA GLU A 59 -0.30 -5.81 -7.39
C GLU A 59 -0.27 -6.08 -5.89
N SER A 60 -1.27 -5.59 -5.16
CA SER A 60 -1.41 -5.88 -3.74
C SER A 60 -2.84 -5.91 -3.30
N ILE A 61 -3.08 -6.74 -2.29
CA ILE A 61 -4.37 -6.90 -1.63
C ILE A 61 -4.35 -6.31 -0.21
N GLY A 62 -3.24 -5.69 0.20
CA GLY A 62 -2.99 -5.36 1.60
C GLY A 62 -2.14 -4.10 1.81
N GLU A 63 -2.23 -3.12 0.91
CA GLU A 63 -1.55 -1.85 1.12
C GLU A 63 -2.14 -1.12 2.32
N ILE A 64 -1.28 -0.53 3.15
CA ILE A 64 -1.70 0.23 4.34
C ILE A 64 -1.49 1.72 4.08
N ALA A 65 -2.53 2.50 4.37
CA ALA A 65 -2.48 3.96 4.35
C ALA A 65 -3.14 4.55 5.60
N GLU A 66 -2.80 5.80 5.88
CA GLU A 66 -3.38 6.58 6.97
C GLU A 66 -3.89 7.91 6.45
N VAL A 67 -4.94 8.43 7.09
CA VAL A 67 -5.47 9.76 6.83
C VAL A 67 -5.91 10.43 8.13
N GLU A 68 -5.62 11.73 8.27
CA GLU A 68 -6.21 12.55 9.32
C GLU A 68 -7.43 13.31 8.79
N VAL A 69 -8.54 13.22 9.52
CA VAL A 69 -9.81 13.91 9.24
C VAL A 69 -10.19 14.83 10.40
N ILE A 70 -10.97 15.86 10.08
CA ILE A 70 -11.46 16.87 11.04
C ILE A 70 -12.60 16.27 11.87
N ASP A 71 -13.61 15.74 11.20
CA ASP A 71 -14.82 15.23 11.84
C ASP A 71 -14.66 13.80 12.34
N ASP A 72 -15.50 13.45 13.32
CA ASP A 72 -15.68 12.08 13.78
C ASP A 72 -16.66 11.37 12.82
N ILE A 73 -16.11 10.65 11.85
CA ILE A 73 -16.87 9.88 10.86
C ILE A 73 -16.88 8.41 11.26
N ASN A 74 -18.04 7.77 11.14
CA ASN A 74 -18.13 6.33 11.34
C ASN A 74 -17.23 5.58 10.33
N ILE A 75 -16.48 4.58 10.80
CA ILE A 75 -15.53 3.83 9.97
C ILE A 75 -16.22 3.11 8.80
N SER A 76 -17.42 2.54 8.97
CA SER A 76 -18.13 1.91 7.85
C SER A 76 -18.55 2.95 6.82
N GLU A 77 -18.99 4.12 7.27
CA GLU A 77 -19.33 5.24 6.38
C GLU A 77 -18.11 5.75 5.60
N PHE A 78 -16.94 5.82 6.24
CA PHE A 78 -15.67 6.14 5.58
C PHE A 78 -15.36 5.15 4.45
N ILE A 79 -15.43 3.84 4.73
CA ILE A 79 -15.18 2.78 3.75
C ILE A 79 -16.15 2.92 2.57
N ASP A 80 -17.46 3.04 2.84
CA ASP A 80 -18.49 3.14 1.82
C ASP A 80 -18.32 4.36 0.92
N LYS A 81 -18.09 5.53 1.52
CA LYS A 81 -17.88 6.78 0.77
C LYS A 81 -16.63 6.72 -0.10
N MET A 82 -15.53 6.22 0.45
CA MET A 82 -14.27 6.08 -0.28
C MET A 82 -14.41 5.11 -1.44
N ASN A 83 -14.97 3.90 -1.21
CA ASN A 83 -15.13 2.88 -2.25
C ASN A 83 -16.03 3.33 -3.40
N LYS A 84 -17.03 4.19 -3.16
CA LYS A 84 -17.83 4.82 -4.24
C LYS A 84 -17.03 5.77 -5.14
N CYS A 85 -15.89 6.27 -4.65
CA CYS A 85 -15.07 7.26 -5.33
C CYS A 85 -13.74 6.71 -5.88
N LEU A 86 -13.37 5.49 -5.50
CA LEU A 86 -12.16 4.82 -5.94
C LEU A 86 -12.34 4.19 -7.34
N PRO A 87 -11.27 4.11 -8.14
CA PRO A 87 -11.32 3.47 -9.45
C PRO A 87 -11.34 1.94 -9.33
N ASP A 88 -11.76 1.29 -10.42
CA ASP A 88 -11.68 -0.17 -10.55
C ASP A 88 -10.26 -0.68 -10.28
N GLY A 89 -10.17 -1.76 -9.49
CA GLY A 89 -8.90 -2.32 -9.02
C GLY A 89 -8.37 -1.70 -7.73
N MET A 90 -9.06 -0.70 -7.14
CA MET A 90 -8.73 -0.16 -5.83
C MET A 90 -9.96 -0.14 -4.93
N ALA A 91 -9.86 -0.82 -3.78
CA ALA A 91 -10.93 -0.83 -2.79
C ALA A 91 -10.33 -0.86 -1.38
N ILE A 92 -10.92 -0.08 -0.46
CA ILE A 92 -10.69 -0.19 0.97
C ILE A 92 -11.41 -1.43 1.46
N THR A 93 -10.65 -2.33 2.08
CA THR A 93 -11.12 -3.63 2.59
C THR A 93 -11.35 -3.60 4.10
N GLU A 94 -10.51 -2.86 4.81
CA GLU A 94 -10.57 -2.69 6.26
C GLU A 94 -10.16 -1.26 6.61
N ALA A 95 -10.73 -0.72 7.68
CA ALA A 95 -10.30 0.54 8.26
C ALA A 95 -10.56 0.52 9.77
N SER A 96 -9.82 1.32 10.52
CA SER A 96 -10.06 1.55 11.93
C SER A 96 -9.61 2.96 12.31
N GLU A 97 -10.18 3.48 13.39
CA GLU A 97 -9.55 4.60 14.08
C GLU A 97 -8.18 4.16 14.60
N TYR A 98 -7.22 5.08 14.55
CA TYR A 98 -5.86 4.86 15.01
C TYR A 98 -5.54 5.81 16.17
N THR A 99 -5.44 5.23 17.35
CA THR A 99 -5.23 5.94 18.63
C THR A 99 -3.79 5.83 19.14
N ASP A 100 -2.93 5.09 18.44
CA ASP A 100 -1.52 4.93 18.81
C ASP A 100 -0.70 6.17 18.37
N ASN A 101 0.34 6.50 19.14
CA ASN A 101 1.23 7.62 18.85
C ASN A 101 2.38 7.24 17.92
N ARG A 102 2.61 5.93 17.69
CA ARG A 102 3.65 5.43 16.80
C ARG A 102 3.28 5.71 15.35
N ALA A 103 4.31 5.93 14.52
CA ALA A 103 4.13 6.03 13.08
C ALA A 103 3.65 4.68 12.53
N VAL A 104 2.63 4.68 11.66
CA VAL A 104 2.07 3.43 11.09
C VAL A 104 3.11 2.55 10.41
N PRO A 105 4.13 3.09 9.69
CA PRO A 105 5.21 2.24 9.17
C PRO A 105 5.93 1.43 10.26
N SER A 106 6.15 1.99 11.44
CA SER A 106 6.84 1.31 12.55
C SER A 106 6.04 0.16 13.17
N MET A 107 4.75 0.04 12.81
CA MET A 107 3.85 -0.99 13.30
C MET A 107 3.76 -2.21 12.38
N VAL A 108 4.33 -2.15 11.18
CA VAL A 108 4.26 -3.26 10.22
C VAL A 108 5.27 -4.34 10.61
N CYS A 109 4.77 -5.50 11.04
CA CYS A 109 5.63 -6.60 11.50
C CYS A 109 6.12 -7.51 10.35
N SER A 110 5.36 -7.60 9.26
CA SER A 110 5.71 -8.44 8.12
C SER A 110 5.06 -7.96 6.84
N GLN A 111 5.61 -8.39 5.71
CA GLN A 111 5.03 -8.24 4.38
C GLN A 111 5.14 -9.59 3.68
N VAL A 112 4.04 -10.05 3.10
CA VAL A 112 3.98 -11.35 2.43
C VAL A 112 3.86 -11.12 0.94
N TYR A 113 4.73 -11.76 0.17
CA TYR A 113 4.78 -11.67 -1.27
C TYR A 113 4.40 -13.01 -1.89
N GLN A 114 3.62 -12.98 -2.97
CA GLN A 114 3.28 -14.14 -3.76
C GLN A 114 3.83 -13.96 -5.17
N PHE A 115 4.57 -14.96 -5.65
CA PHE A 115 5.07 -15.01 -7.02
C PHE A 115 4.35 -16.13 -7.75
N ILE A 116 3.85 -15.82 -8.94
CA ILE A 116 3.24 -16.81 -9.84
C ILE A 116 4.24 -17.02 -10.97
N LEU A 117 4.80 -18.23 -11.01
CA LEU A 117 5.74 -18.66 -12.04
C LEU A 117 5.00 -19.63 -12.96
N SER A 118 5.14 -19.43 -14.27
CA SER A 118 4.53 -20.30 -15.28
C SER A 118 5.58 -21.21 -15.89
N HIS A 119 5.22 -22.48 -16.07
CA HIS A 119 6.08 -23.55 -16.55
C HIS A 119 5.40 -24.29 -17.69
N ASN A 120 6.19 -24.85 -18.61
CA ASN A 120 5.68 -25.53 -19.79
C ASN A 120 5.56 -27.07 -19.59
N ASP A 121 6.24 -27.60 -18.58
CA ASP A 121 6.36 -29.04 -18.30
C ASP A 121 6.70 -29.28 -16.82
N GLN A 122 6.53 -30.51 -16.36
CA GLN A 122 6.74 -30.89 -14.96
C GLN A 122 8.22 -30.82 -14.54
N ASP A 123 9.16 -31.15 -15.43
CA ASP A 123 10.59 -31.14 -15.13
C ASP A 123 11.07 -29.73 -14.78
N SER A 124 10.57 -28.71 -15.48
CA SER A 124 10.87 -27.30 -15.22
C SER A 124 10.26 -26.79 -13.90
N VAL A 125 9.10 -27.31 -13.50
CA VAL A 125 8.50 -27.05 -12.19
C VAL A 125 9.39 -27.62 -11.09
N ASP A 126 9.79 -28.88 -11.21
CA ASP A 126 10.60 -29.57 -10.21
C ASP A 126 11.98 -28.91 -10.06
N ALA A 127 12.61 -28.53 -11.18
CA ALA A 127 13.86 -27.77 -11.18
C ALA A 127 13.71 -26.43 -10.42
N THR A 128 12.62 -25.70 -10.65
CA THR A 128 12.37 -24.41 -9.98
C THR A 128 12.16 -24.59 -8.48
N ILE A 129 11.37 -25.59 -8.07
CA ILE A 129 11.14 -25.91 -6.66
C ILE A 129 12.45 -26.25 -5.96
N ASN A 130 13.30 -27.06 -6.60
CA ASN A 130 14.60 -27.43 -6.03
C ASN A 130 15.50 -26.20 -5.85
N SER A 131 15.61 -25.33 -6.87
CA SER A 131 16.38 -24.08 -6.74
C SER A 131 15.83 -23.14 -5.68
N LEU A 132 14.51 -23.05 -5.52
CA LEU A 132 13.90 -22.23 -4.47
C LEU A 132 14.16 -22.81 -3.07
N LYS A 133 14.12 -24.13 -2.91
CA LYS A 133 14.47 -24.80 -1.64
C LYS A 133 15.92 -24.54 -1.26
N GLU A 134 16.85 -24.72 -2.20
CA GLU A 134 18.27 -24.40 -1.98
C GLU A 134 18.47 -22.93 -1.60
N LEU A 135 17.76 -22.00 -2.24
CA LEU A 135 17.83 -20.59 -1.92
C LEU A 135 17.26 -20.27 -0.52
N LEU A 136 16.15 -20.91 -0.13
CA LEU A 136 15.48 -20.70 1.15
C LEU A 136 16.18 -21.38 2.34
N ASP A 137 16.90 -22.47 2.10
CA ASP A 137 17.73 -23.14 3.13
C ASP A 137 18.97 -22.31 3.53
N ASN A 138 19.24 -21.19 2.84
CA ASN A 138 20.21 -20.21 3.26
C ASN A 138 19.54 -19.14 4.15
N ASP A 139 19.99 -19.01 5.41
CA ASP A 139 19.41 -18.13 6.45
C ASP A 139 19.37 -16.62 6.12
N TYR A 140 20.01 -16.16 5.04
CA TYR A 140 20.01 -14.75 4.66
C TYR A 140 20.40 -14.52 3.20
N MET A 141 19.69 -13.59 2.56
CA MET A 141 20.10 -12.98 1.29
C MET A 141 20.64 -11.58 1.59
N ILE A 142 21.97 -11.42 1.63
CA ILE A 142 22.61 -10.11 1.85
C ILE A 142 22.63 -9.34 0.52
N ILE A 143 21.63 -8.47 0.30
CA ILE A 143 21.68 -7.49 -0.80
C ILE A 143 22.40 -6.23 -0.29
N ARG A 144 23.65 -6.02 -0.72
CA ARG A 144 24.37 -4.76 -0.49
C ARG A 144 24.07 -3.77 -1.61
N GLU A 145 23.12 -2.85 -1.38
CA GLU A 145 22.96 -1.69 -2.25
C GLU A 145 23.90 -0.56 -1.82
N LYS A 146 24.85 -0.20 -2.68
CA LYS A 146 25.62 1.05 -2.54
C LYS A 146 24.74 2.22 -2.99
N LYS A 147 24.15 2.97 -2.06
CA LYS A 147 23.60 4.30 -2.38
C LYS A 147 24.76 5.23 -2.79
N LYS A 148 24.83 5.61 -4.07
CA LYS A 148 25.62 6.78 -4.47
C LYS A 148 24.98 8.01 -3.82
N LYS A 149 25.70 8.68 -2.92
CA LYS A 149 25.41 10.06 -2.53
C LYS A 149 25.54 10.92 -3.78
N ASN A 150 24.43 11.36 -4.37
CA ASN A 150 24.48 12.50 -5.25
C ASN A 150 24.67 13.75 -4.38
N LYS A 151 25.69 14.54 -4.76
CA LYS A 151 26.01 15.86 -4.20
C LYS A 151 24.85 16.84 -4.39
#